data_AF-A0A834KNV3-F1
#
_entry.id   AF-A0A834KNV3-F1
#
_cell.length_a   1.000
_cell.length_b   1.000
_cell.length_c   1.000
_cell.angle_alpha   90.00
_cell.angle_beta   90.00
_cell.angle_gamma   90.00
#
_symmetry.space_group_name_H-M   'P 1'
#
loop_
_entity.id
_entity.type
_entity.pdbx_description
1 polymer ?
#
loop_
_entity_poly.entity_id
_entity_poly.type
_entity_poly.pdbx_seq_one_letter_code
_entity_poly.pdbx_strand_id
1 'polypeptide(L)'
;MGQVMGEMPTTMAGLKEERDRVLHWSGEILAKVSDNVHSEDTFLMDYTDEKLNQKVKVWIDKGTAEVNAALGKIPNISQECKNTTLAKIEKLKEEFSSKIRKEYESAYSEIQKFTKKVDKFGGEERKIHEAIQQIEKEAGGDIAKFQKKLGPLRLKVFKNLEAGEKFQFEDKRLKDTFTKKVHEIDSKLASECNKRIEKIIKEIEKCMPK
;
A
#
# COMPACT_ATOMS: atom_id res chain seq x y z
N MET A 1 17.94 7.27 19.54
CA MET A 1 18.78 7.11 20.74
C MET A 1 18.84 5.63 21.06
N GLY A 2 20.00 4.99 20.95
CA GLY A 2 20.12 3.55 21.17
C GLY A 2 19.92 3.22 22.65
N GLN A 3 18.88 2.45 22.97
CA GLN A 3 18.70 1.89 24.31
C GLN A 3 19.85 0.90 24.57
N VAL A 4 20.49 0.98 25.73
CA VAL A 4 21.60 0.07 26.10
C VAL A 4 21.06 -0.93 27.11
N MET A 5 21.18 -2.24 26.83
CA MET A 5 20.82 -3.28 27.79
C MET A 5 21.80 -3.25 28.98
N GLY A 6 21.30 -2.95 30.18
CA GLY A 6 22.03 -3.14 31.44
C GLY A 6 22.09 -4.61 31.88
N GLU A 7 22.90 -4.91 32.90
CA GLU A 7 22.98 -6.24 33.51
C GLU A 7 21.62 -6.75 34.02
N MET A 8 21.45 -8.07 34.07
CA MET A 8 20.21 -8.68 34.55
C MET A 8 20.09 -8.50 36.07
N PRO A 9 18.95 -7.98 36.58
CA PRO A 9 18.78 -7.80 38.02
C PRO A 9 18.85 -9.13 38.78
N THR A 10 19.43 -9.11 39.98
CA THR A 10 19.60 -10.28 40.85
C THR A 10 18.53 -10.36 41.95
N THR A 11 17.74 -9.31 42.15
CA THR A 11 16.65 -9.26 43.13
C THR A 11 15.30 -9.48 42.46
N MET A 12 14.35 -10.07 43.20
CA MET A 12 12.99 -10.28 42.69
C MET A 12 12.29 -8.96 42.33
N ALA A 13 12.47 -7.91 43.13
CA ALA A 13 11.93 -6.58 42.84
C ALA A 13 12.49 -6.01 41.53
N GLY A 14 13.81 -6.05 41.34
CA GLY A 14 14.44 -5.59 40.11
C GLY A 14 14.04 -6.41 38.88
N LEU A 15 13.79 -7.71 39.03
CA LEU A 15 13.29 -8.56 37.94
C LEU A 15 11.87 -8.23 37.52
N LYS A 16 11.01 -7.85 38.47
CA LYS A 16 9.65 -7.36 38.16
C LYS A 16 9.70 -6.04 37.41
N GLU A 17 10.52 -5.10 37.86
CA GLU A 17 10.73 -3.82 37.16
C GLU A 17 11.29 -4.02 35.75
N GLU A 18 12.29 -4.89 35.58
CA GLU A 18 12.85 -5.17 34.26
C GLU A 18 11.83 -5.83 33.34
N ARG A 19 11.04 -6.78 33.85
CA ARG A 19 9.92 -7.35 33.09
C ARG A 19 8.95 -6.25 32.66
N ASP A 20 8.58 -5.33 33.53
CA ASP A 20 7.63 -4.26 33.21
C ASP A 20 8.20 -3.31 32.14
N ARG A 21 9.51 -3.01 32.20
CA ARG A 21 10.23 -2.29 31.12
C ARG A 21 10.18 -3.04 29.80
N VAL A 22 10.46 -4.35 29.81
CA VAL A 22 10.45 -5.17 28.60
C VAL A 22 9.03 -5.33 28.04
N LEU A 23 8.01 -5.41 28.90
CA LEU A 23 6.61 -5.38 28.49
C LEU A 23 6.23 -4.06 27.83
N HIS A 24 6.70 -2.94 28.37
CA HIS A 24 6.47 -1.63 27.79
C HIS A 24 7.06 -1.56 26.36
N TRP A 25 8.32 -1.94 26.17
CA TRP A 25 8.94 -1.99 24.85
C TRP A 25 8.23 -2.93 23.87
N SER A 26 7.82 -4.10 24.35
CA SER A 26 7.01 -5.03 23.56
C SER A 26 5.70 -4.39 23.12
N GLY A 27 5.04 -3.63 24.02
CA GLY A 27 3.86 -2.84 23.70
C GLY A 27 4.12 -1.74 22.66
N GLU A 28 5.25 -1.03 22.73
CA GLU A 28 5.64 -0.04 21.73
C GLU A 28 5.82 -0.66 20.33
N ILE A 29 6.39 -1.86 20.25
CA ILE A 29 6.52 -2.59 18.97
C ILE A 29 5.13 -2.91 18.41
N LEU A 30 4.22 -3.43 19.24
CA LEU A 30 2.85 -3.76 18.83
C LEU A 30 2.07 -2.52 18.37
N ALA A 31 2.24 -1.39 19.05
CA ALA A 31 1.64 -0.12 18.64
C ALA A 31 2.14 0.29 17.25
N LYS A 32 3.46 0.24 17.02
CA LYS A 32 4.06 0.56 15.71
C LYS A 32 3.58 -0.37 14.59
N VAL A 33 3.39 -1.66 14.88
CA VAL A 33 2.80 -2.61 13.91
C VAL A 33 1.36 -2.20 13.58
N SER A 34 0.55 -1.88 14.59
CA SER A 34 -0.83 -1.42 14.37
C SER A 34 -0.89 -0.12 13.57
N ASP A 35 0.01 0.82 13.85
CA ASP A 35 0.12 2.08 13.11
C ASP A 35 0.49 1.84 11.65
N ASN A 36 1.35 0.86 11.36
CA ASN A 36 1.72 0.53 9.99
C ASN A 36 0.51 0.05 9.18
N VAL A 37 -0.28 -0.87 9.74
CA VAL A 37 -1.52 -1.38 9.11
C VAL A 37 -2.49 -0.22 8.84
N HIS A 38 -2.74 0.63 9.84
CA HIS A 38 -3.64 1.77 9.67
C HIS A 38 -3.14 2.79 8.63
N SER A 39 -1.83 3.03 8.60
CA SER A 39 -1.20 3.94 7.64
C SER A 39 -1.31 3.44 6.20
N GLU A 40 -1.32 2.12 5.99
CA GLU A 40 -1.49 1.52 4.68
C GLU A 40 -2.92 1.66 4.18
N ASP A 41 -3.92 1.34 5.02
CA ASP A 41 -5.32 1.51 4.67
C ASP A 41 -5.60 2.95 4.21
N THR A 42 -5.05 3.91 4.96
CA THR A 42 -5.15 5.35 4.63
C THR A 42 -4.45 5.67 3.30
N PHE A 43 -3.24 5.14 3.09
CA PHE A 43 -2.48 5.36 1.85
C PHE A 43 -3.24 4.85 0.61
N LEU A 44 -3.95 3.73 0.74
CA LEU A 44 -4.71 3.14 -0.36
C LEU A 44 -6.00 3.90 -0.73
N MET A 45 -6.53 4.74 0.16
CA MET A 45 -7.77 5.48 -0.11
C MET A 45 -7.67 6.35 -1.38
N ASP A 46 -6.47 6.87 -1.67
CA ASP A 46 -6.20 7.68 -2.86
C ASP A 46 -6.17 6.86 -4.17
N TYR A 47 -6.15 5.53 -4.06
CA TYR A 47 -6.00 4.59 -5.18
C TYR A 47 -7.17 3.62 -5.34
N THR A 48 -8.33 4.00 -4.79
CA THR A 48 -9.58 3.24 -4.95
C THR A 48 -10.03 3.16 -6.41
N ASP A 49 -10.80 2.12 -6.75
CA ASP A 49 -11.38 1.94 -8.07
C ASP A 49 -12.16 3.19 -8.54
N GLU A 50 -12.87 3.84 -7.63
CA GLU A 50 -13.57 5.11 -7.86
C GLU A 50 -12.60 6.19 -8.40
N LYS A 51 -11.47 6.40 -7.72
CA LYS A 51 -10.45 7.39 -8.11
C LYS A 51 -9.80 7.03 -9.44
N LEU A 52 -9.50 5.76 -9.66
CA LEU A 52 -8.92 5.29 -10.92
C LEU A 52 -9.89 5.48 -12.09
N ASN A 53 -11.17 5.18 -11.89
CA ASN A 53 -12.20 5.39 -12.90
C ASN A 53 -12.40 6.88 -13.21
N GLN A 54 -12.34 7.74 -12.20
CA GLN A 54 -12.40 9.19 -12.40
C GLN A 54 -11.22 9.69 -13.24
N LYS A 55 -10.00 9.19 -13.01
CA LYS A 55 -8.83 9.53 -13.85
C LYS A 55 -9.04 9.13 -15.31
N VAL A 56 -9.46 7.89 -15.56
CA VAL A 56 -9.74 7.42 -16.93
C VAL A 56 -10.84 8.24 -17.57
N LYS A 57 -11.91 8.54 -16.82
CA LYS A 57 -13.01 9.39 -17.29
C LYS A 57 -12.51 10.76 -17.76
N VAL A 58 -11.61 11.42 -17.02
CA VAL A 58 -11.03 12.71 -17.45
C VAL A 58 -10.30 12.59 -18.80
N TRP A 59 -9.53 11.52 -19.01
CA TRP A 59 -8.84 11.29 -20.28
C TRP A 59 -9.83 11.05 -21.43
N ILE A 60 -10.86 10.25 -21.19
CA ILE A 60 -11.91 9.93 -22.16
C ILE A 60 -12.75 11.15 -22.50
N ASP A 61 -13.19 11.91 -21.51
CA ASP A 61 -14.04 13.10 -21.69
C ASP A 61 -13.31 14.15 -22.54
N LYS A 62 -12.01 14.36 -22.25
CA LYS A 62 -11.16 15.25 -23.06
C LYS A 62 -11.13 14.81 -24.52
N GLY A 63 -10.80 13.55 -24.79
CA GLY A 63 -10.72 13.09 -26.18
C GLY A 63 -12.08 12.91 -26.86
N THR A 64 -13.16 12.71 -26.10
CA THR A 64 -14.53 12.74 -26.60
C THR A 64 -14.89 14.13 -27.10
N ALA A 65 -14.47 15.19 -26.40
CA ALA A 65 -14.64 16.56 -26.88
C ALA A 65 -13.88 16.79 -28.21
N GLU A 66 -12.66 16.28 -28.34
CA GLU A 66 -11.87 16.36 -29.58
C GLU A 66 -12.54 15.58 -30.73
N VAL A 67 -13.06 14.38 -30.45
CA VAL A 67 -13.83 13.59 -31.42
C VAL A 67 -15.11 14.30 -31.85
N ASN A 68 -15.87 14.87 -30.92
CA ASN A 68 -17.09 15.62 -31.23
C ASN A 68 -16.79 16.85 -32.09
N ALA A 69 -15.69 17.55 -31.83
CA ALA A 69 -15.23 18.65 -32.67
C ALA A 69 -14.86 18.18 -34.09
N ALA A 70 -14.24 17.01 -34.23
CA ALA A 70 -13.94 16.42 -35.54
C ALA A 70 -15.22 16.02 -36.30
N LEU A 71 -16.17 15.36 -35.64
CA LEU A 71 -17.47 15.00 -36.22
C LEU A 71 -18.25 16.23 -36.69
N GLY A 72 -18.22 17.33 -35.92
CA GLY A 72 -18.90 18.58 -36.25
C GLY A 72 -18.38 19.29 -37.50
N LYS A 73 -17.16 18.96 -37.96
CA LYS A 73 -16.59 19.50 -39.20
C LYS A 73 -17.09 18.79 -40.46
N ILE A 74 -17.72 17.62 -40.34
CA ILE A 74 -18.18 16.81 -41.47
C ILE A 74 -19.67 17.11 -41.74
N PRO A 75 -20.01 17.81 -42.84
CA PRO A 75 -21.39 18.03 -43.21
C PRO A 75 -22.08 16.71 -43.59
N ASN A 76 -23.34 16.55 -43.21
CA ASN A 76 -24.16 15.37 -43.51
C ASN A 76 -23.57 14.02 -43.06
N ILE A 77 -22.78 14.01 -41.98
CA ILE A 77 -22.23 12.76 -41.42
C ILE A 77 -23.34 11.75 -41.08
N SER A 78 -23.11 10.48 -41.45
CA SER A 78 -24.09 9.41 -41.21
C SER A 78 -24.25 9.13 -39.71
N GLN A 79 -25.47 8.79 -39.30
CA GLN A 79 -25.77 8.40 -37.93
C GLN A 79 -25.02 7.11 -37.54
N GLU A 80 -24.78 6.22 -38.50
CA GLU A 80 -24.00 5.00 -38.30
C GLU A 80 -22.53 5.30 -37.94
N CYS A 81 -21.89 6.27 -38.61
CA CYS A 81 -20.53 6.66 -38.27
C CYS A 81 -20.44 7.31 -36.87
N LYS A 82 -21.44 8.13 -36.50
CA LYS A 82 -21.56 8.69 -35.13
C LYS A 82 -21.70 7.59 -34.08
N ASN A 83 -22.64 6.67 -34.27
CA ASN A 83 -22.90 5.59 -33.31
C ASN A 83 -21.69 4.66 -33.16
N THR A 84 -21.05 4.30 -34.28
CA THR A 84 -19.85 3.45 -34.27
C THR A 84 -18.69 4.13 -33.53
N THR A 85 -18.50 5.42 -33.76
CA THR A 85 -17.49 6.24 -33.07
C THR A 85 -17.74 6.27 -31.56
N LEU A 86 -18.97 6.55 -31.12
CA LEU A 86 -19.32 6.58 -29.70
C LEU A 86 -19.14 5.21 -29.02
N ALA A 87 -19.50 4.12 -29.70
CA ALA A 87 -19.27 2.77 -29.21
C ALA A 87 -17.77 2.45 -29.05
N LYS A 88 -16.91 2.94 -29.96
CA LYS A 88 -15.45 2.81 -29.83
C LYS A 88 -14.91 3.56 -28.62
N ILE A 89 -15.42 4.76 -28.35
CA ILE A 89 -15.04 5.56 -27.17
C ILE A 89 -15.43 4.82 -25.87
N GLU A 90 -16.66 4.31 -25.78
CA GLU A 90 -17.09 3.60 -24.56
C GLU A 90 -16.26 2.32 -24.33
N LYS A 91 -15.97 1.56 -25.40
CA LYS A 91 -15.06 0.41 -25.31
C LYS A 91 -13.66 0.81 -24.84
N LEU A 92 -13.16 1.95 -25.31
CA LEU A 92 -11.85 2.47 -24.90
C LEU A 92 -11.85 2.83 -23.42
N LYS A 93 -12.92 3.45 -22.91
CA LYS A 93 -13.08 3.74 -21.48
C LYS A 93 -13.05 2.48 -20.62
N GLU A 94 -13.77 1.43 -20.99
CA GLU A 94 -13.75 0.14 -20.27
C GLU A 94 -12.36 -0.52 -20.29
N GLU A 95 -11.70 -0.50 -21.45
CA GLU A 95 -10.37 -1.06 -21.62
C GLU A 95 -9.34 -0.35 -20.73
N PHE A 96 -9.31 0.99 -20.75
CA PHE A 96 -8.38 1.76 -19.95
C PHE A 96 -8.70 1.71 -18.46
N SER A 97 -9.99 1.62 -18.07
CA SER A 97 -10.40 1.40 -16.68
C SER A 97 -9.90 0.05 -16.17
N SER A 98 -9.97 -1.01 -16.99
CA SER A 98 -9.45 -2.33 -16.62
C SER A 98 -7.91 -2.34 -16.58
N LYS A 99 -7.28 -1.62 -17.52
CA LYS A 99 -5.81 -1.58 -17.65
C LYS A 99 -5.16 -0.83 -16.50
N ILE A 100 -5.68 0.34 -16.13
CA ILE A 100 -5.13 1.14 -15.03
C ILE A 100 -5.20 0.37 -13.71
N ARG A 101 -6.32 -0.33 -13.43
CA ARG A 101 -6.48 -1.14 -12.22
C ARG A 101 -5.42 -2.24 -12.13
N LYS A 102 -5.22 -2.99 -13.22
CA LYS A 102 -4.20 -4.07 -13.26
C LYS A 102 -2.78 -3.55 -13.03
N GLU A 103 -2.43 -2.42 -13.65
CA GLU A 103 -1.10 -1.82 -13.51
C GLU A 103 -0.87 -1.31 -12.09
N TYR A 104 -1.88 -0.67 -11.48
CA TYR A 104 -1.82 -0.20 -10.10
C TYR A 104 -1.75 -1.36 -9.08
N GLU A 105 -2.56 -2.40 -9.27
CA GLU A 105 -2.52 -3.61 -8.45
C GLU A 105 -1.14 -4.28 -8.51
N SER A 106 -0.56 -4.38 -9.71
CA SER A 106 0.79 -4.90 -9.88
C SER A 106 1.85 -4.04 -9.15
N ALA A 107 1.76 -2.70 -9.28
CA ALA A 107 2.66 -1.78 -8.61
C ALA A 107 2.56 -1.85 -7.08
N TYR A 108 1.35 -2.10 -6.55
CA TYR A 108 1.08 -2.19 -5.11
C TYR A 108 1.51 -3.54 -4.49
N SER A 109 1.76 -4.57 -5.30
CA SER A 109 2.09 -5.92 -4.82
C SER A 109 3.30 -6.00 -3.87
N GLU A 110 4.26 -5.09 -3.99
CA GLU A 110 5.42 -5.01 -3.10
C GLU A 110 5.03 -4.51 -1.70
N ILE A 111 4.15 -3.51 -1.62
CA ILE A 111 3.63 -2.99 -0.35
C ILE A 111 2.79 -4.07 0.34
N GLN A 112 1.90 -4.77 -0.39
CA GLN A 112 1.12 -5.88 0.18
C GLN A 112 1.99 -6.99 0.79
N LYS A 113 3.10 -7.35 0.12
CA LYS A 113 4.04 -8.35 0.65
C LYS A 113 4.72 -7.84 1.92
N PHE A 114 5.05 -6.55 1.95
CA PHE A 114 5.65 -5.92 3.11
C PHE A 114 4.69 -5.87 4.29
N THR A 115 3.42 -5.51 4.10
CA THR A 115 2.41 -5.54 5.17
C THR A 115 2.25 -6.92 5.77
N LYS A 116 2.15 -7.97 4.93
CA LYS A 116 2.07 -9.36 5.43
C LYS A 116 3.29 -9.74 6.28
N LYS A 117 4.47 -9.20 5.96
CA LYS A 117 5.70 -9.40 6.74
C LYS A 117 5.60 -8.67 8.09
N VAL A 118 5.08 -7.44 8.12
CA VAL A 118 4.84 -6.66 9.34
C VAL A 118 3.77 -7.32 10.22
N ASP A 119 2.67 -7.81 9.64
CA ASP A 119 1.62 -8.55 10.35
C ASP A 119 2.15 -9.81 11.01
N LYS A 120 2.95 -10.60 10.27
CA LYS A 120 3.59 -11.80 10.81
C LYS A 120 4.50 -11.46 11.98
N PHE A 121 5.31 -10.40 11.84
CA PHE A 121 6.16 -9.90 12.90
C PHE A 121 5.35 -9.48 14.14
N GLY A 122 4.23 -8.77 13.98
CA GLY A 122 3.31 -8.46 15.08
C GLY A 122 2.68 -9.69 15.73
N GLY A 123 2.37 -10.73 14.94
CA GLY A 123 1.91 -12.02 15.45
C GLY A 123 2.95 -12.73 16.33
N GLU A 124 4.22 -12.67 15.94
CA GLU A 124 5.33 -13.21 16.73
C GLU A 124 5.58 -12.37 17.99
N GLU A 125 5.52 -11.03 17.88
CA GLU A 125 5.67 -10.12 19.03
C GLU A 125 4.55 -10.30 20.05
N ARG A 126 3.29 -10.51 19.65
CA ARG A 126 2.19 -10.80 20.59
C ARG A 126 2.47 -12.03 21.46
N LYS A 127 3.05 -13.09 20.87
CA LYS A 127 3.44 -14.29 21.63
C LYS A 127 4.55 -14.00 22.62
N ILE A 128 5.51 -13.15 22.25
CA ILE A 128 6.57 -12.70 23.15
C ILE A 128 5.96 -11.88 24.30
N HIS A 129 5.08 -10.93 23.98
CA HIS A 129 4.38 -10.10 24.94
C HIS A 129 3.62 -10.94 25.99
N GLU A 130 2.79 -11.88 25.53
CA GLU A 130 2.05 -12.81 26.38
C GLU A 130 3.00 -13.67 27.24
N ALA A 131 4.09 -14.19 26.66
CA ALA A 131 5.07 -14.96 27.39
C ALA A 131 5.71 -14.14 28.52
N ILE A 132 5.99 -12.86 28.30
CA ILE A 132 6.55 -11.97 29.32
C ILE A 132 5.54 -11.73 30.46
N GLN A 133 4.26 -11.55 30.14
CA GLN A 133 3.20 -11.37 31.14
C GLN A 133 3.07 -12.59 32.07
N GLN A 134 3.32 -13.81 31.57
CA GLN A 134 3.19 -15.04 32.36
C GLN A 134 4.43 -15.38 33.20
N ILE A 135 5.58 -14.71 33.01
CA ILE A 135 6.85 -15.09 33.66
C ILE A 135 6.72 -15.16 35.19
N GLU A 136 6.11 -14.15 35.81
CA GLU A 136 6.02 -14.10 37.28
C GLU A 136 5.22 -15.29 37.83
N LYS A 137 4.07 -15.59 37.21
CA LYS A 137 3.23 -16.72 37.57
C LYS A 137 3.97 -18.05 37.41
N GLU A 138 4.67 -18.22 36.30
CA GLU A 138 5.39 -19.46 35.99
C GLU A 138 6.67 -19.64 36.81
N ALA A 139 7.31 -18.55 37.23
CA ALA A 139 8.50 -18.56 38.06
C ALA A 139 8.15 -18.88 39.53
N GLY A 140 6.97 -18.51 40.01
CA GLY A 140 6.50 -18.86 41.36
C GLY A 140 7.39 -18.29 42.46
N GLY A 141 8.05 -17.15 42.22
CA GLY A 141 8.99 -16.53 43.16
C GLY A 141 10.44 -17.03 43.07
N ASP A 142 10.76 -17.97 42.17
CA ASP A 142 12.14 -18.41 41.92
C ASP A 142 12.89 -17.40 41.04
N ILE A 143 13.91 -16.75 41.60
CA ILE A 143 14.76 -15.75 40.94
C ILE A 143 15.48 -16.35 39.73
N ALA A 144 16.10 -17.53 39.86
CA ALA A 144 16.88 -18.15 38.80
C ALA A 144 15.98 -18.58 37.63
N LYS A 145 14.80 -19.11 37.94
CA LYS A 145 13.80 -19.47 36.93
C LYS A 145 13.24 -18.24 36.21
N PHE A 146 13.01 -17.15 36.93
CA PHE A 146 12.56 -15.87 36.35
C PHE A 146 13.60 -15.32 35.38
N GLN A 147 14.86 -15.23 35.81
CA GLN A 147 16.00 -14.77 34.98
C GLN A 147 16.15 -15.60 33.70
N LYS A 148 16.10 -16.92 33.83
CA LYS A 148 16.22 -17.86 32.71
C LYS A 148 15.11 -17.68 31.67
N LYS A 149 13.91 -17.28 32.09
CA LYS A 149 12.77 -17.01 31.17
C LYS A 149 12.81 -15.60 30.59
N LEU A 150 13.07 -14.58 31.42
CA LEU A 150 13.08 -13.19 31.00
C LEU A 150 14.25 -12.87 30.06
N GLY A 151 15.45 -13.39 30.32
CA GLY A 151 16.65 -13.06 29.54
C GLY A 151 16.51 -13.23 28.04
N PRO A 152 16.10 -14.41 27.54
CA PRO A 152 15.87 -14.64 26.11
C PRO A 152 14.77 -13.76 25.52
N LEU A 153 13.69 -13.51 26.27
CA LEU A 153 12.57 -12.68 25.81
C LEU A 153 12.96 -11.22 25.69
N ARG A 154 13.69 -10.68 26.68
CA ARG A 154 14.29 -9.35 26.67
C ARG A 154 15.16 -9.13 25.44
N LEU A 155 16.04 -10.08 25.12
CA LEU A 155 16.90 -10.01 23.92
C LEU A 155 16.09 -10.00 22.62
N LYS A 156 14.98 -10.75 22.56
CA LYS A 156 14.10 -10.75 21.39
C LYS A 156 13.38 -9.41 21.23
N VAL A 157 12.78 -8.89 22.30
CA VAL A 157 12.12 -7.57 22.28
C VAL A 157 13.08 -6.49 21.83
N PHE A 158 14.32 -6.49 22.34
CA PHE A 158 15.32 -5.50 21.93
C PHE A 158 15.65 -5.57 20.43
N LYS A 159 15.88 -6.77 19.89
CA LYS A 159 16.08 -6.96 18.45
C LYS A 159 14.85 -6.55 17.63
N ASN A 160 13.66 -6.79 18.17
CA ASN A 160 12.41 -6.44 17.52
C ASN A 160 12.16 -4.93 17.50
N LEU A 161 12.64 -4.17 18.49
CA LEU A 161 12.65 -2.70 18.44
C LEU A 161 13.45 -2.19 17.23
N GLU A 162 14.68 -2.69 17.05
CA GLU A 162 15.51 -2.31 15.90
C GLU A 162 14.88 -2.73 14.56
N ALA A 163 14.25 -3.91 14.51
CA ALA A 163 13.53 -4.37 13.33
C ALA A 163 12.31 -3.47 13.02
N GLY A 164 11.58 -3.05 14.05
CA GLY A 164 10.44 -2.14 13.93
C GLY A 164 10.82 -0.79 13.34
N GLU A 165 11.98 -0.22 13.73
CA GLU A 165 12.50 1.00 13.11
C GLU A 165 12.82 0.80 11.63
N LYS A 166 13.46 -0.33 11.27
CA LYS A 166 13.75 -0.66 9.87
C LYS A 166 12.49 -0.79 9.02
N PHE A 167 11.40 -1.32 9.59
CA PHE A 167 10.12 -1.39 8.89
C PHE A 167 9.55 -0.01 8.56
N GLN A 168 9.67 0.99 9.45
CA GLN A 168 9.22 2.35 9.13
C GLN A 168 9.96 2.95 7.93
N PHE A 169 11.28 2.74 7.84
CA PHE A 169 12.06 3.20 6.69
C PHE A 169 11.73 2.44 5.41
N GLU A 170 11.55 1.12 5.50
CA GLU A 170 11.19 0.27 4.36
C GLU A 170 9.78 0.63 3.82
N ASP A 171 8.80 0.82 4.70
CA ASP A 171 7.44 1.27 4.37
C ASP A 171 7.44 2.58 3.60
N LYS A 172 8.13 3.60 4.15
CA LYS A 172 8.24 4.91 3.49
C LYS A 172 8.86 4.80 2.11
N ARG A 173 9.96 4.05 1.98
CA ARG A 173 10.64 3.86 0.69
C ARG A 173 9.75 3.15 -0.33
N LEU A 174 8.96 2.17 0.11
CA LEU A 174 8.04 1.44 -0.77
C LEU A 174 6.91 2.36 -1.25
N LYS A 175 6.31 3.16 -0.36
CA LYS A 175 5.28 4.16 -0.70
C LYS A 175 5.80 5.24 -1.67
N ASP A 176 7.02 5.73 -1.47
CA ASP A 176 7.67 6.66 -2.40
C ASP A 176 7.90 6.03 -3.78
N THR A 177 8.34 4.76 -3.80
CA THR A 177 8.56 4.00 -5.05
C THR A 177 7.24 3.75 -5.79
N PHE A 178 6.20 3.39 -5.06
CA PHE A 178 4.86 3.20 -5.61
C PHE A 178 4.32 4.49 -6.23
N THR A 179 4.45 5.62 -5.54
CA THR A 179 4.01 6.93 -6.04
C THR A 179 4.68 7.28 -7.37
N LYS A 180 5.99 7.03 -7.49
CA LYS A 180 6.73 7.22 -8.76
C LYS A 180 6.22 6.29 -9.86
N LYS A 181 6.04 4.99 -9.57
CA LYS A 181 5.49 4.02 -10.52
C LYS A 181 4.10 4.43 -11.00
N VAL A 182 3.24 4.91 -10.11
CA VAL A 182 1.89 5.42 -10.44
C VAL A 182 1.96 6.58 -11.43
N HIS A 183 2.85 7.55 -11.21
CA HIS A 183 3.04 8.66 -12.15
C HIS A 183 3.49 8.19 -13.54
N GLU A 184 4.40 7.21 -13.60
CA GLU A 184 4.85 6.61 -14.86
C GLU A 184 3.71 5.86 -15.57
N ILE A 185 2.92 5.08 -14.83
CA ILE A 185 1.74 4.37 -15.34
C ILE A 185 0.74 5.37 -15.91
N ASP A 186 0.39 6.42 -15.15
CA ASP A 186 -0.56 7.45 -15.57
C ASP A 186 -0.11 8.13 -16.86
N SER A 187 1.14 8.56 -16.93
CA SER A 187 1.71 9.21 -18.11
C SER A 187 1.67 8.30 -19.33
N LYS A 188 2.07 7.03 -19.17
CA LYS A 188 2.08 6.03 -20.24
C LYS A 188 0.66 5.73 -20.75
N LEU A 189 -0.28 5.49 -19.84
CA LEU A 189 -1.66 5.16 -20.20
C LEU A 189 -2.39 6.36 -20.80
N ALA A 190 -2.22 7.57 -20.26
CA ALA A 190 -2.78 8.77 -20.85
C ALA A 190 -2.25 9.02 -22.27
N SER A 191 -0.95 8.82 -22.50
CA SER A 191 -0.36 8.92 -23.85
C SER A 191 -0.94 7.88 -24.81
N GLU A 192 -1.10 6.64 -24.37
CA GLU A 192 -1.70 5.58 -25.19
C GLU A 192 -3.18 5.87 -25.49
N CYS A 193 -3.93 6.37 -24.51
CA CYS A 193 -5.32 6.79 -24.66
C CYS A 193 -5.44 7.87 -25.73
N ASN A 194 -4.63 8.94 -25.64
CA ASN A 194 -4.61 10.01 -26.63
C ASN A 194 -4.30 9.48 -28.04
N LYS A 195 -3.30 8.61 -28.18
CA LYS A 195 -2.95 7.99 -29.48
C LYS A 195 -4.11 7.18 -30.07
N ARG A 196 -4.92 6.51 -29.24
CA ARG A 196 -6.09 5.76 -29.73
C ARG A 196 -7.24 6.69 -30.11
N ILE A 197 -7.42 7.79 -29.39
CA ILE A 197 -8.41 8.82 -29.75
C ILE A 197 -8.02 9.51 -31.06
N GLU A 198 -6.75 9.86 -31.27
CA GLU A 198 -6.26 10.39 -32.54
C GLU A 198 -6.51 9.42 -33.71
N LYS A 199 -6.39 8.10 -33.48
CA LYS A 199 -6.75 7.09 -34.49
C LYS A 199 -8.24 7.11 -34.81
N ILE A 200 -9.11 7.22 -33.80
CA ILE A 200 -10.56 7.35 -33.99
C ILE A 200 -10.87 8.62 -34.81
N ILE A 201 -10.23 9.75 -34.50
CA ILE A 201 -10.36 11.00 -35.26
C ILE A 201 -9.98 10.81 -36.74
N LYS A 202 -8.85 10.16 -37.02
CA LYS A 202 -8.44 9.85 -38.40
C LYS A 202 -9.38 8.87 -39.12
N GLU A 203 -10.05 7.99 -38.39
CA GLU A 203 -11.06 7.10 -38.97
C GLU A 203 -12.36 7.85 -39.30
N ILE A 204 -12.74 8.83 -38.49
CA ILE A 204 -13.89 9.72 -38.76
C ILE A 204 -13.68 10.51 -40.05
N GLU A 205 -12.46 10.97 -40.34
CA GLU A 205 -12.13 11.65 -41.61
C GLU A 205 -12.40 10.76 -42.84
N LYS A 206 -12.38 9.43 -42.69
CA LYS A 206 -12.74 8.48 -43.76
C LYS A 206 -14.25 8.28 -43.92
N CYS A 207 -15.06 8.73 -42.97
CA CYS A 207 -16.52 8.75 -43.10
C CYS A 207 -17.03 9.89 -44.00
N MET A 208 -16.14 10.71 -44.59
CA MET A 208 -16.56 11.71 -45.56
C MET A 208 -17.23 11.04 -46.78
N PRO A 209 -18.39 11.54 -47.23
CA PRO A 209 -18.96 11.10 -48.49
C PRO A 209 -17.98 11.41 -49.62
N LYS A 210 -17.68 10.41 -50.47
CA LYS A 210 -16.97 10.62 -51.74
C LYS A 210 -17.84 11.38 -52.72
#